data_AF-A0A098VUJ1-F1
#
_entry.id   AF-A0A098VUJ1-F1
#
_cell.length_a   1.000
_cell.length_b   1.000
_cell.length_c   1.000
_cell.angle_alpha   90.00
_cell.angle_beta   90.00
_cell.angle_gamma   90.00
#
_symmetry.space_group_name_H-M   'P 1'
#
loop_
_entity.id
_entity.type
_entity.pdbx_description
1 polymer ?
#
loop_
_entity_poly.entity_id
_entity_poly.type
_entity_poly.pdbx_seq_one_letter_code
_entity_poly.pdbx_strand_id
1 'polypeptide(L)'
;YQHQPQGFCFTISLARRLLEPLCEFAKLANFENSILELPLNPFKSLIPPAELRTRFLDRALINVINLVGVDINKALRNPFYVPLLSFVCGLGPRKAQLLLRTITKRMSSGYLERRSDILRMSILGKRIFLNCASFIKIDSKYLPKRRQYDADILDSTRIHPESYDLARKIAADALEIEEPLDDDQNPSAHVEELMNEPSKLNDLLLDEYAKELEKNKKIKKAHTLKDISAELQAPFCDRRSFSACSIERIFEMLTGETDRTIFPGLVLSAEVTRISEKFVNVRLIDGSLIGSISARNLADHYIERIEDVVSCRQIVLCKILNINKERCALDLSMKPSDLTCNTGHKALDPYYDKKKEASLMSSKNTLLLSSKPGSRSISHPLFKNVNRIKAESLLADGEDGDIIIRPSSKGFDFVVISWRLSLDVYHHIEVREENKDTPWTLGHSLFIGSEKFDDLDEIVARYMDPLINCFREVTGHAKYLSSITGKKDIELQLRKLKAQQPKRIIYGLSMVPEQPCSFLLSFLPFETTYHEAFCISSSGLLFRDKKFASVDDLLNFFKQDHMTRQQQQQQKQRVL
;
A
#
# COMPACT_ATOMS: atom_id res chain seq x y z
N TYR A 1 13.27 -19.41 28.29
CA TYR A 1 13.06 -18.06 27.72
C TYR A 1 11.60 -17.62 27.68
N GLN A 2 10.61 -18.46 28.00
CA GLN A 2 9.17 -18.12 27.89
C GLN A 2 8.71 -16.94 28.78
N HIS A 3 9.51 -16.50 29.75
CA HIS A 3 9.18 -15.38 30.65
C HIS A 3 10.10 -14.17 30.52
N GLN A 4 10.99 -14.13 29.51
CA GLN A 4 11.93 -13.03 29.35
C GLN A 4 11.37 -11.94 28.43
N PRO A 5 11.65 -10.64 28.69
CA PRO A 5 11.22 -9.55 27.82
C PRO A 5 11.70 -9.71 26.37
N GLN A 6 10.91 -9.25 25.42
CA GLN A 6 11.24 -9.37 23.99
C GLN A 6 12.57 -8.69 23.64
N GLY A 7 12.86 -7.51 24.21
CA GLY A 7 14.14 -6.82 24.03
C GLY A 7 15.35 -7.60 24.55
N PHE A 8 15.19 -8.37 25.62
CA PHE A 8 16.25 -9.25 26.13
C PHE A 8 16.53 -10.41 25.15
N CYS A 9 15.47 -11.04 24.63
CA CYS A 9 15.63 -12.09 23.62
C CYS A 9 16.28 -11.55 22.33
N PHE A 10 15.95 -10.32 21.93
CA PHE A 10 16.54 -9.65 20.77
C PHE A 10 18.05 -9.42 20.93
N THR A 11 18.48 -8.85 22.06
CA THR A 11 19.91 -8.59 22.33
C THR A 11 20.73 -9.88 22.40
N ILE A 12 20.18 -10.96 22.97
CA ILE A 12 20.83 -12.29 22.95
C ILE A 12 20.98 -12.82 21.53
N SER A 13 19.96 -12.72 20.69
CA SER A 13 20.04 -13.18 19.29
C SER A 13 21.06 -12.36 18.50
N LEU A 14 21.16 -11.05 18.72
CA LEU A 14 22.21 -10.22 18.13
C LEU A 14 23.62 -10.67 18.52
N ALA A 15 23.86 -10.91 19.82
CA ALA A 15 25.14 -11.40 20.31
C ALA A 15 25.49 -12.79 19.72
N ARG A 16 24.51 -13.70 19.67
CA ARG A 16 24.69 -15.03 19.07
C ARG A 16 24.95 -14.96 17.57
N ARG A 17 24.28 -14.07 16.84
CA ARG A 17 24.49 -13.85 15.42
C ARG A 17 25.89 -13.29 15.14
N LEU A 18 26.43 -12.46 16.02
CA LEU A 18 27.82 -11.99 15.91
C LEU A 18 28.82 -13.13 16.14
N LEU A 19 28.53 -14.03 17.09
CA LEU A 19 29.41 -15.17 17.41
C LEU A 19 29.38 -16.27 16.35
N GLU A 20 28.19 -16.71 15.94
CA GLU A 20 28.00 -17.72 14.89
C GLU A 20 26.66 -17.50 14.16
N PRO A 21 26.67 -16.76 13.04
CA PRO A 21 25.46 -16.49 12.26
C PRO A 21 24.77 -17.77 11.78
N LEU A 22 25.54 -18.80 11.40
CA LEU A 22 24.96 -20.03 10.83
C LEU A 22 24.03 -20.75 11.80
N CYS A 23 24.35 -20.76 13.09
CA CYS A 23 23.51 -21.41 14.09
C CYS A 23 22.13 -20.73 14.20
N GLU A 24 22.08 -19.40 14.16
CA GLU A 24 20.81 -18.65 14.21
C GLU A 24 19.97 -18.92 12.95
N PHE A 25 20.57 -18.89 11.75
CA PHE A 25 19.85 -19.20 10.51
C PHE A 25 19.42 -20.66 10.41
N ALA A 26 20.28 -21.61 10.79
CA ALA A 26 19.95 -23.04 10.80
C ALA A 26 18.83 -23.35 11.81
N LYS A 27 18.79 -22.64 12.93
CA LYS A 27 17.69 -22.75 13.90
C LYS A 27 16.37 -22.28 13.29
N LEU A 28 16.35 -21.13 12.61
CA LEU A 28 15.16 -20.63 11.89
C LEU A 28 14.70 -21.56 10.76
N ALA A 29 15.63 -22.25 10.10
CA ALA A 29 15.28 -23.21 9.06
C ALA A 29 14.67 -24.49 9.65
N ASN A 30 15.16 -24.96 10.80
CA ASN A 30 14.65 -26.16 11.46
C ASN A 30 13.33 -25.93 12.24
N PHE A 31 13.01 -24.68 12.61
CA PHE A 31 11.86 -24.33 13.44
C PHE A 31 10.79 -23.59 12.62
N GLU A 32 9.57 -24.14 12.54
CA GLU A 32 8.35 -23.50 12.02
C GLU A 32 8.44 -22.86 10.61
N ASN A 33 9.49 -23.16 9.84
CA ASN A 33 9.77 -22.54 8.54
C ASN A 33 9.93 -21.01 8.59
N SER A 34 10.20 -20.42 9.76
CA SER A 34 10.30 -18.95 9.95
C SER A 34 11.42 -18.31 9.11
N ILE A 35 12.39 -19.09 8.62
CA ILE A 35 13.37 -18.60 7.64
C ILE A 35 12.72 -18.03 6.37
N LEU A 36 11.51 -18.50 6.02
CA LEU A 36 10.71 -17.98 4.91
C LEU A 36 10.06 -16.63 5.22
N GLU A 37 10.18 -16.08 6.42
CA GLU A 37 9.66 -14.74 6.73
C GLU A 37 10.72 -13.65 6.55
N LEU A 38 12.00 -14.05 6.43
CA LEU A 38 13.10 -13.11 6.25
C LEU A 38 12.94 -12.33 4.92
N PRO A 39 13.03 -10.98 4.94
CA PRO A 39 12.96 -10.14 3.74
C PRO A 39 14.30 -10.14 2.99
N LEU A 40 14.68 -11.32 2.46
CA LEU A 40 15.96 -11.53 1.78
C LEU A 40 16.01 -10.87 0.41
N ASN A 41 14.88 -10.79 -0.29
CA ASN A 41 14.79 -10.24 -1.63
C ASN A 41 13.38 -9.64 -1.87
N PRO A 42 13.26 -8.47 -2.53
CA PRO A 42 11.96 -7.86 -2.86
C PRO A 42 11.04 -8.76 -3.71
N PHE A 43 11.61 -9.63 -4.53
CA PHE A 43 10.87 -10.50 -5.46
C PHE A 43 10.57 -11.89 -4.88
N LYS A 44 10.81 -12.09 -3.58
CA LYS A 44 10.61 -13.37 -2.90
C LYS A 44 9.16 -13.90 -3.04
N SER A 45 8.17 -13.02 -3.09
CA SER A 45 6.76 -13.38 -3.29
C SER A 45 6.45 -13.96 -4.68
N LEU A 46 7.33 -13.78 -5.66
CA LEU A 46 7.16 -14.32 -7.01
C LEU A 46 7.59 -15.80 -7.10
N ILE A 47 8.21 -16.35 -6.06
CA ILE A 47 8.74 -17.71 -6.04
C ILE A 47 7.84 -18.59 -5.16
N PRO A 48 7.43 -19.79 -5.62
CA PRO A 48 6.68 -20.74 -4.80
C PRO A 48 7.43 -21.04 -3.47
N PRO A 49 6.77 -20.97 -2.30
CA PRO A 49 7.44 -21.12 -1.00
C PRO A 49 8.23 -22.43 -0.83
N ALA A 50 7.72 -23.54 -1.40
CA ALA A 50 8.40 -24.84 -1.35
C ALA A 50 9.71 -24.84 -2.15
N GLU A 51 9.74 -24.15 -3.30
CA GLU A 51 10.93 -24.05 -4.13
C GLU A 51 11.96 -23.12 -3.48
N LEU A 52 11.52 -21.95 -3.00
CA LEU A 52 12.37 -21.04 -2.23
C LEU A 52 13.05 -21.74 -1.07
N ARG A 53 12.28 -22.52 -0.31
CA ARG A 53 12.79 -23.28 0.84
C ARG A 53 13.86 -24.28 0.42
N THR A 54 13.50 -25.22 -0.45
CA THR A 54 14.32 -26.41 -0.68
C THR A 54 15.45 -26.17 -1.69
N ARG A 55 15.17 -25.48 -2.80
CA ARG A 55 16.16 -25.28 -3.86
C ARG A 55 17.17 -24.20 -3.54
N PHE A 56 16.76 -23.17 -2.81
CA PHE A 56 17.62 -22.02 -2.56
C PHE A 56 18.12 -21.96 -1.11
N LEU A 57 17.22 -21.89 -0.13
CA LEU A 57 17.62 -21.68 1.27
C LEU A 57 18.33 -22.90 1.88
N ASP A 58 17.71 -24.08 1.81
CA ASP A 58 18.31 -25.30 2.36
C ASP A 58 19.63 -25.63 1.63
N ARG A 59 19.68 -25.45 0.30
CA ARG A 59 20.91 -25.65 -0.47
C ARG A 59 22.02 -24.67 -0.07
N ALA A 60 21.70 -23.41 0.16
CA ALA A 60 22.67 -22.43 0.65
C ALA A 60 23.20 -22.82 2.04
N LEU A 61 22.32 -23.21 2.95
CA LEU A 61 22.71 -23.69 4.28
C LEU A 61 23.58 -24.94 4.20
N ILE A 62 23.21 -25.94 3.38
CA ILE A 62 24.01 -27.14 3.16
C ILE A 62 25.41 -26.75 2.65
N ASN A 63 25.51 -25.92 1.61
CA ASN A 63 26.80 -25.55 1.05
C ASN A 63 27.71 -24.88 2.09
N VAL A 64 27.18 -23.88 2.82
CA VAL A 64 28.00 -23.11 3.77
C VAL A 64 28.32 -23.92 5.02
N ILE A 65 27.37 -24.72 5.55
CA ILE A 65 27.59 -25.54 6.75
C ILE A 65 28.60 -26.66 6.47
N ASN A 66 28.55 -27.30 5.30
CA ASN A 66 29.52 -28.33 4.95
C ASN A 66 30.89 -27.73 4.60
N LEU A 67 30.95 -26.49 4.09
CA LEU A 67 32.21 -25.77 3.94
C LEU A 67 32.89 -25.49 5.29
N VAL A 68 32.11 -25.05 6.29
CA VAL A 68 32.63 -24.74 7.64
C VAL A 68 32.93 -26.01 8.44
N GLY A 69 32.09 -27.03 8.31
CA GLY A 69 32.13 -28.24 9.14
C GLY A 69 31.41 -28.06 10.47
N VAL A 70 30.98 -29.19 11.04
CA VAL A 70 30.25 -29.21 12.32
C VAL A 70 30.98 -30.08 13.32
N ASP A 71 31.40 -29.46 14.43
CA ASP A 71 31.96 -30.22 15.55
C ASP A 71 30.85 -30.89 16.35
N ILE A 72 30.86 -32.23 16.34
CA ILE A 72 29.80 -33.02 16.97
C ILE A 72 29.86 -32.98 18.49
N ASN A 73 31.06 -32.94 19.08
CA ASN A 73 31.23 -32.88 20.53
C ASN A 73 30.86 -31.50 21.07
N LYS A 74 31.13 -30.44 20.30
CA LYS A 74 30.63 -29.08 20.57
C LYS A 74 29.10 -29.04 20.53
N ALA A 75 28.46 -29.69 19.56
CA ALA A 75 27.01 -29.79 19.45
C ALA A 75 26.37 -30.62 20.58
N LEU A 76 27.03 -31.70 21.02
CA LEU A 76 26.60 -32.51 22.16
C LEU A 76 26.64 -31.72 23.48
N ARG A 77 27.68 -30.90 23.68
CA ARG A 77 27.84 -30.07 24.88
C ARG A 77 26.93 -28.84 24.88
N ASN A 78 26.69 -28.23 23.71
CA ASN A 78 25.95 -26.99 23.60
C ASN A 78 24.82 -27.11 22.55
N PRO A 79 23.54 -27.12 22.98
CA PRO A 79 22.38 -27.19 22.11
C PRO A 79 22.31 -26.10 21.02
N PHE A 80 23.01 -24.98 21.20
CA PHE A 80 23.07 -23.91 20.21
C PHE A 80 23.62 -24.37 18.85
N TYR A 81 24.54 -25.34 18.82
CA TYR A 81 25.18 -25.84 17.59
C TYR A 81 24.45 -27.03 16.95
N VAL A 82 23.52 -27.66 17.68
CA VAL A 82 22.76 -28.83 17.19
C VAL A 82 22.03 -28.60 15.86
N PRO A 83 21.40 -27.42 15.60
CA PRO A 83 20.70 -27.17 14.34
C PRO A 83 21.54 -27.35 13.08
N LEU A 84 22.86 -27.18 13.17
CA LEU A 84 23.78 -27.32 12.03
C LEU A 84 23.80 -28.76 11.48
N LEU A 85 23.68 -29.77 12.36
CA LEU A 85 23.77 -31.18 11.99
C LEU A 85 22.68 -31.61 10.99
N SER A 86 21.53 -30.96 10.99
CA SER A 86 20.45 -31.26 10.04
C SER A 86 20.82 -30.95 8.58
N PHE A 87 21.81 -30.07 8.36
CA PHE A 87 22.23 -29.60 7.03
C PHE A 87 23.57 -30.21 6.59
N VAL A 88 24.16 -31.10 7.38
CA VAL A 88 25.34 -31.86 6.98
C VAL A 88 24.97 -32.84 5.87
N CYS A 89 25.81 -32.98 4.84
CA CYS A 89 25.58 -33.87 3.70
C CYS A 89 25.22 -35.30 4.15
N GLY A 90 24.12 -35.85 3.62
CA GLY A 90 23.63 -37.19 3.98
C GLY A 90 22.85 -37.27 5.30
N LEU A 91 22.95 -36.25 6.15
CA LEU A 91 22.09 -36.07 7.31
C LEU A 91 20.80 -35.32 6.93
N GLY A 92 19.93 -35.24 7.92
CA GLY A 92 18.65 -34.56 7.91
C GLY A 92 18.14 -34.54 9.36
N PRO A 93 17.04 -33.85 9.66
CA PRO A 93 16.62 -33.61 11.06
C PRO A 93 16.48 -34.92 11.85
N ARG A 94 15.88 -35.96 11.24
CA ARG A 94 15.72 -37.28 11.87
C ARG A 94 17.06 -37.98 12.14
N LYS A 95 17.98 -37.97 11.16
CA LYS A 95 19.29 -38.64 11.26
C LYS A 95 20.24 -37.90 12.21
N ALA A 96 20.22 -36.57 12.19
CA ALA A 96 20.97 -35.73 13.12
C ALA A 96 20.56 -36.01 14.57
N GLN A 97 19.24 -36.09 14.83
CA GLN A 97 18.73 -36.41 16.15
C GLN A 97 19.06 -37.86 16.57
N LEU A 98 18.97 -38.82 15.65
CA LEU A 98 19.37 -40.21 15.89
C LEU A 98 20.86 -40.30 16.27
N LEU A 99 21.73 -39.62 15.52
CA LEU A 99 23.16 -39.58 15.75
C LEU A 99 23.48 -39.08 17.16
N LEU A 100 22.95 -37.91 17.54
CA LEU A 100 23.15 -37.32 18.86
C LEU A 100 22.63 -38.24 19.98
N ARG A 101 21.39 -38.71 19.87
CA ARG A 101 20.78 -39.60 20.89
C ARG A 101 21.57 -40.89 21.08
N THR A 102 22.08 -41.45 19.99
CA THR A 102 22.83 -42.71 20.05
C THR A 102 24.18 -42.52 20.72
N ILE A 103 24.89 -41.43 20.41
CA ILE A 103 26.15 -41.09 21.07
C ILE A 103 25.91 -40.87 22.58
N THR A 104 24.94 -40.04 22.96
CA THR A 104 24.64 -39.78 24.38
C THR A 104 24.23 -41.03 25.15
N LYS A 105 23.53 -41.99 24.52
CA LYS A 105 23.06 -43.21 25.21
C LYS A 105 24.07 -44.36 25.22
N ARG A 106 24.87 -44.51 24.15
CA ARG A 106 25.71 -45.70 23.95
C ARG A 106 27.19 -45.47 24.20
N MET A 107 27.68 -44.23 24.14
CA MET A 107 29.06 -43.93 24.52
C MET A 107 29.15 -43.71 26.02
N SER A 108 29.91 -44.55 26.72
CA SER A 108 30.18 -44.41 28.16
C SER A 108 30.83 -43.07 28.51
N SER A 109 31.59 -42.49 27.58
CA SER A 109 32.23 -41.18 27.72
C SER A 109 31.29 -40.00 27.42
N GLY A 110 30.18 -40.22 26.71
CA GLY A 110 29.27 -39.16 26.25
C GLY A 110 29.80 -38.31 25.08
N TYR A 111 30.94 -38.69 24.48
CA TYR A 111 31.57 -38.00 23.34
C TYR A 111 31.86 -38.98 22.20
N LEU A 112 32.01 -38.45 20.99
CA LEU A 112 32.52 -39.21 19.86
C LEU A 112 34.05 -39.05 19.80
N GLU A 113 34.80 -40.15 19.90
CA GLU A 113 36.27 -40.14 19.90
C GLU A 113 36.85 -40.18 18.48
N ARG A 114 36.35 -41.07 17.62
CA ARG A 114 36.78 -41.18 16.22
C ARG A 114 35.62 -41.18 15.24
N ARG A 115 35.84 -40.70 14.01
CA ARG A 115 34.82 -40.75 12.94
C ARG A 115 34.41 -42.21 12.65
N SER A 116 35.36 -43.14 12.69
CA SER A 116 35.11 -44.58 12.46
C SER A 116 34.08 -45.19 13.43
N ASP A 117 33.90 -44.61 14.62
CA ASP A 117 32.98 -45.15 15.62
C ASP A 117 31.52 -44.98 15.21
N ILE A 118 31.22 -44.00 14.36
CA ILE A 118 29.89 -43.83 13.75
C ILE A 118 29.50 -45.09 12.96
N LEU A 119 30.47 -45.66 12.23
CA LEU A 119 30.28 -46.87 11.45
C LEU A 119 30.32 -48.12 12.34
N ARG A 120 31.31 -48.22 13.24
CA ARG A 120 31.51 -49.35 14.16
C ARG A 120 30.27 -49.63 15.01
N MET A 121 29.65 -48.58 15.54
CA MET A 121 28.46 -48.66 16.38
C MET A 121 27.16 -48.76 15.58
N SER A 122 27.25 -48.85 14.25
CA SER A 122 26.10 -48.90 13.33
C SER A 122 25.10 -47.76 13.55
N ILE A 123 25.61 -46.56 13.87
CA ILE A 123 24.76 -45.39 14.13
C ILE A 123 24.15 -44.89 12.81
N LEU A 124 24.98 -44.85 11.76
CA LEU A 124 24.61 -44.48 10.40
C LEU A 124 25.04 -45.58 9.44
N GLY A 125 24.25 -45.80 8.38
CA GLY A 125 24.62 -46.73 7.32
C GLY A 125 25.85 -46.26 6.53
N LYS A 126 26.60 -47.20 5.95
CA LYS A 126 27.86 -46.95 5.21
C LYS A 126 27.78 -45.79 4.20
N ARG A 127 26.72 -45.75 3.38
CA ARG A 127 26.52 -44.67 2.38
C ARG A 127 26.35 -43.30 3.02
N ILE A 128 25.65 -43.23 4.16
CA ILE A 128 25.43 -41.97 4.87
C ILE A 128 26.74 -41.52 5.51
N PHE A 129 27.48 -42.44 6.12
CA PHE A 129 28.80 -42.16 6.69
C PHE A 129 29.76 -41.58 5.64
N LEU A 130 29.86 -42.20 4.47
CA LEU A 130 30.67 -41.69 3.35
C LEU A 130 30.26 -40.28 2.90
N ASN A 131 28.98 -39.93 3.00
CA ASN A 131 28.51 -38.60 2.62
C ASN A 131 28.80 -37.53 3.69
N CYS A 132 28.89 -37.90 4.97
CA CYS A 132 28.98 -36.93 6.07
C CYS A 132 30.34 -36.87 6.76
N ALA A 133 31.21 -37.88 6.61
CA ALA A 133 32.37 -38.06 7.47
C ALA A 133 33.33 -36.86 7.47
N SER A 134 33.69 -36.32 6.30
CA SER A 134 34.60 -35.17 6.17
C SER A 134 34.03 -33.86 6.74
N PHE A 135 32.70 -33.75 6.87
CA PHE A 135 32.01 -32.55 7.36
C PHE A 135 31.76 -32.59 8.87
N ILE A 136 31.88 -33.78 9.49
CA ILE A 136 31.81 -33.95 10.93
C ILE A 136 33.23 -33.76 11.50
N LYS A 137 33.43 -32.68 12.23
CA LYS A 137 34.70 -32.40 12.92
C LYS A 137 34.71 -33.07 14.29
N ILE A 138 35.86 -33.65 14.66
CA ILE A 138 36.15 -34.05 16.04
C ILE A 138 37.39 -33.28 16.47
N ASP A 139 37.18 -32.15 17.15
CA ASP A 139 38.28 -31.35 17.70
C ASP A 139 38.71 -31.95 19.06
N SER A 140 39.99 -32.29 19.17
CA SER A 140 40.56 -32.94 20.36
C SER A 140 40.35 -32.10 21.63
N LYS A 141 40.22 -30.77 21.52
CA LYS A 141 39.94 -29.89 22.67
C LYS A 141 38.61 -30.19 23.37
N TYR A 142 37.65 -30.81 22.68
CA TYR A 142 36.37 -31.25 23.24
C TYR A 142 36.38 -32.71 23.70
N LEU A 143 37.53 -33.39 23.64
CA LEU A 143 37.74 -34.68 24.26
C LEU A 143 38.33 -34.50 25.68
N PRO A 144 38.07 -35.44 26.61
CA PRO A 144 38.75 -35.46 27.91
C PRO A 144 40.28 -35.53 27.73
N LYS A 145 41.07 -34.84 28.57
CA LYS A 145 42.54 -34.76 28.46
C LYS A 145 43.23 -36.12 28.23
N ARG A 146 42.77 -37.18 28.91
CA ARG A 146 43.31 -38.54 28.76
C ARG A 146 43.15 -39.14 27.36
N ARG A 147 42.12 -38.72 26.62
CA ARG A 147 41.78 -39.20 25.27
C ARG A 147 42.29 -38.30 24.15
N GLN A 148 42.87 -37.15 24.48
CA GLN A 148 43.35 -36.20 23.47
C GLN A 148 44.52 -36.78 22.67
N TYR A 149 45.42 -37.50 23.34
CA TYR A 149 46.57 -38.15 22.71
C TYR A 149 46.20 -39.39 21.87
N ASP A 150 45.06 -40.03 22.15
CA ASP A 150 44.57 -41.21 21.41
C ASP A 150 43.78 -40.84 20.14
N ALA A 151 43.49 -39.54 19.95
CA ALA A 151 42.65 -39.05 18.86
C ALA A 151 43.45 -38.99 17.56
N ASP A 152 42.83 -39.39 16.45
CA ASP A 152 43.46 -39.24 15.13
C ASP A 152 43.38 -37.77 14.71
N ILE A 153 44.53 -37.12 14.52
CA ILE A 153 44.62 -35.71 14.17
C ILE A 153 43.86 -35.39 12.86
N LEU A 154 43.76 -36.38 11.95
CA LEU A 154 43.03 -36.24 10.68
C LEU A 154 41.52 -36.06 10.86
N ASP A 155 40.93 -36.52 11.97
CA ASP A 155 39.51 -36.28 12.30
C ASP A 155 39.21 -34.81 12.64
N SER A 156 40.27 -34.04 12.89
CA SER A 156 40.23 -32.58 13.07
C SER A 156 40.46 -31.80 11.77
N THR A 157 40.44 -32.47 10.60
CA THR A 157 40.62 -31.88 9.24
C THR A 157 39.43 -32.18 8.32
N ARG A 158 39.30 -31.47 7.19
CA ARG A 158 38.29 -31.80 6.16
C ARG A 158 38.66 -33.01 5.30
N ILE A 159 39.82 -33.63 5.54
CA ILE A 159 40.25 -34.81 4.78
C ILE A 159 39.24 -35.93 5.06
N HIS A 160 38.76 -36.56 4.00
CA HIS A 160 37.81 -37.66 4.12
C HIS A 160 38.54 -38.94 4.55
N PRO A 161 37.95 -39.81 5.43
CA PRO A 161 38.58 -41.06 5.88
C PRO A 161 39.08 -41.98 4.76
N GLU A 162 38.48 -41.93 3.56
CA GLU A 162 38.95 -42.69 2.38
C GLU A 162 40.33 -42.27 1.86
N SER A 163 40.82 -41.11 2.30
CA SER A 163 42.10 -40.51 1.87
C SER A 163 43.07 -40.33 3.03
N TYR A 164 42.81 -40.93 4.20
CA TYR A 164 43.73 -40.86 5.34
C TYR A 164 45.08 -41.49 5.04
N ASP A 165 45.09 -42.67 4.42
CA ASP A 165 46.34 -43.34 4.05
C ASP A 165 47.15 -42.52 3.04
N LEU A 166 46.46 -41.79 2.16
CA LEU A 166 47.10 -40.87 1.23
C LEU A 166 47.70 -39.66 1.96
N ALA A 167 46.98 -39.08 2.92
CA ALA A 167 47.47 -37.95 3.71
C ALA A 167 48.68 -38.33 4.58
N ARG A 168 48.65 -39.51 5.22
CA ARG A 168 49.78 -40.06 5.97
C ARG A 168 51.00 -40.27 5.09
N LYS A 169 50.80 -40.79 3.87
CA LYS A 169 51.89 -40.95 2.90
C LYS A 169 52.49 -39.61 2.48
N ILE A 170 51.66 -38.62 2.14
CA ILE A 170 52.13 -37.27 1.79
C ILE A 170 52.95 -36.67 2.94
N ALA A 171 52.53 -36.89 4.19
CA ALA A 171 53.27 -36.42 5.35
C ALA A 171 54.65 -37.09 5.48
N ALA A 172 54.72 -38.41 5.35
CA ALA A 172 55.99 -39.14 5.38
C ALA A 172 56.92 -38.71 4.22
N ASP A 173 56.39 -38.61 3.00
CA ASP A 173 57.13 -38.19 1.81
C ASP A 173 57.68 -36.75 1.98
N ALA A 174 56.88 -35.83 2.54
CA ALA A 174 57.28 -34.43 2.79
C ALA A 174 58.30 -34.26 3.93
N LEU A 175 58.34 -35.21 4.88
CA LEU A 175 59.33 -35.24 5.95
C LEU A 175 60.60 -36.05 5.56
N GLU A 176 60.63 -36.61 4.35
CA GLU A 176 61.71 -37.50 3.86
C GLU A 176 61.95 -38.71 4.78
N ILE A 177 60.87 -39.23 5.38
CA ILE A 177 60.92 -40.39 6.28
C ILE A 177 60.72 -41.67 5.47
N GLU A 178 61.77 -42.50 5.39
CA GLU A 178 61.74 -43.79 4.70
C GLU A 178 61.35 -44.97 5.61
N GLU A 179 61.49 -44.81 6.93
CA GLU A 179 61.22 -45.87 7.90
C GLU A 179 59.71 -45.98 8.21
N PRO A 180 59.13 -47.19 8.19
CA PRO A 180 57.75 -47.40 8.61
C PRO A 180 57.61 -47.14 10.12
N LEU A 181 56.47 -46.55 10.53
CA LEU A 181 56.09 -46.45 11.93
C LEU A 181 56.07 -47.83 12.60
N ASP A 182 56.52 -47.90 13.85
CA ASP A 182 56.30 -49.09 14.68
C ASP A 182 54.80 -49.35 14.86
N ASP A 183 54.39 -50.62 14.95
CA ASP A 183 52.97 -51.02 15.11
C ASP A 183 52.30 -50.41 16.36
N ASP A 184 53.09 -50.00 17.37
CA ASP A 184 52.61 -49.39 18.62
C ASP A 184 52.40 -47.86 18.53
N GLN A 185 52.82 -47.21 17.43
CA GLN A 185 52.71 -45.76 17.27
C GLN A 185 51.38 -45.32 16.64
N ASN A 186 50.98 -44.07 16.89
CA ASN A 186 49.78 -43.48 16.28
C ASN A 186 49.96 -43.45 14.75
N PRO A 187 49.05 -44.02 13.93
CA PRO A 187 49.19 -44.06 12.48
C PRO A 187 49.29 -42.69 11.81
N SER A 188 48.90 -41.62 12.51
CA SER A 188 48.99 -40.24 12.03
C SER A 188 50.09 -39.42 12.72
N ALA A 189 51.09 -40.06 13.35
CA ALA A 189 52.20 -39.38 14.03
C ALA A 189 52.99 -38.43 13.09
N HIS A 190 53.38 -38.92 11.89
CA HIS A 190 54.04 -38.07 10.89
C HIS A 190 53.18 -36.91 10.41
N VAL A 191 51.85 -37.07 10.41
CA VAL A 191 50.93 -35.99 10.06
C VAL A 191 50.96 -34.90 11.13
N GLU A 192 50.98 -35.28 12.40
CA GLU A 192 51.10 -34.35 13.53
C GLU A 192 52.44 -33.60 13.50
N GLU A 193 53.54 -34.30 13.21
CA GLU A 193 54.86 -33.68 13.03
C GLU A 193 54.86 -32.68 11.87
N LEU A 194 54.31 -33.06 10.71
CA LEU A 194 54.21 -32.17 9.55
C LEU A 194 53.32 -30.95 9.82
N MET A 195 52.22 -31.11 10.57
CA MET A 195 51.36 -29.99 10.94
C MET A 195 52.08 -28.95 11.82
N ASN A 196 53.10 -29.37 12.59
CA ASN A 196 53.96 -28.46 13.35
C ASN A 196 54.98 -27.73 12.47
N GLU A 197 55.36 -28.32 11.33
CA GLU A 197 56.31 -27.75 10.36
C GLU A 197 55.72 -27.65 8.93
N PRO A 198 54.69 -26.80 8.72
CA PRO A 198 53.93 -26.77 7.47
C PRO A 198 54.74 -26.24 6.27
N SER A 199 55.94 -25.68 6.47
CA SER A 199 56.80 -25.19 5.39
C SER A 199 57.26 -26.31 4.46
N LYS A 200 57.52 -27.51 5.01
CA LYS A 200 58.00 -28.68 4.25
C LYS A 200 56.99 -29.17 3.20
N LEU A 201 55.70 -28.90 3.40
CA LEU A 201 54.66 -29.20 2.40
C LEU A 201 54.81 -28.40 1.11
N ASN A 202 55.41 -27.20 1.17
CA ASN A 202 55.57 -26.36 -0.02
C ASN A 202 56.67 -26.87 -0.96
N ASP A 203 57.58 -27.69 -0.44
CA ASP A 203 58.68 -28.26 -1.21
C ASP A 203 58.19 -29.42 -2.11
N LEU A 204 57.01 -29.97 -1.82
CA LEU A 204 56.42 -31.07 -2.57
C LEU A 204 55.73 -30.58 -3.87
N LEU A 205 56.20 -31.06 -5.02
CA LEU A 205 55.57 -30.81 -6.32
C LEU A 205 54.30 -31.66 -6.52
N LEU A 206 53.18 -31.20 -5.95
CA LEU A 206 51.88 -31.89 -5.95
C LEU A 206 51.38 -32.32 -7.35
N ASP A 207 51.66 -31.52 -8.39
CA ASP A 207 51.22 -31.83 -9.76
C ASP A 207 52.00 -33.01 -10.36
N GLU A 208 53.28 -33.20 -10.00
CA GLU A 208 54.08 -34.35 -10.41
C GLU A 208 53.66 -35.59 -9.61
N TYR A 209 53.50 -35.44 -8.30
CA TYR A 209 52.99 -36.48 -7.41
C TYR A 209 51.63 -37.04 -7.89
N ALA A 210 50.75 -36.16 -8.37
CA ALA A 210 49.47 -36.55 -8.95
C ALA A 210 49.63 -37.41 -10.22
N LYS A 211 50.57 -37.07 -11.11
CA LYS A 211 50.85 -37.82 -12.34
C LYS A 211 51.40 -39.22 -12.02
N GLU A 212 52.27 -39.33 -11.01
CA GLU A 212 52.81 -40.61 -10.57
C GLU A 212 51.73 -41.51 -9.96
N LEU A 213 50.84 -40.95 -9.14
CA LEU A 213 49.69 -41.67 -8.59
C LEU A 213 48.74 -42.16 -9.68
N GLU A 214 48.50 -41.34 -10.72
CA GLU A 214 47.69 -41.74 -11.86
C GLU A 214 48.36 -42.88 -12.65
N LYS A 215 49.67 -42.80 -12.88
CA LYS A 215 50.45 -43.82 -13.59
C LYS A 215 50.50 -45.15 -12.83
N ASN A 216 50.75 -45.11 -11.52
CA ASN A 216 51.00 -46.30 -10.70
C ASN A 216 49.71 -46.95 -10.19
N LYS A 217 48.71 -46.15 -9.78
CA LYS A 217 47.49 -46.63 -9.13
C LYS A 217 46.21 -46.39 -9.94
N LYS A 218 46.27 -45.71 -11.09
CA LYS A 218 45.10 -45.29 -11.90
C LYS A 218 44.08 -44.44 -11.11
N ILE A 219 44.54 -43.70 -10.10
CA ILE A 219 43.71 -42.85 -9.25
C ILE A 219 43.91 -41.38 -9.65
N LYS A 220 42.85 -40.71 -10.09
CA LYS A 220 42.88 -39.27 -10.43
C LYS A 220 42.46 -38.43 -9.22
N LYS A 221 43.43 -38.01 -8.39
CA LYS A 221 43.19 -37.26 -7.14
C LYS A 221 43.92 -35.90 -7.07
N ALA A 222 44.27 -35.29 -8.21
CA ALA A 222 45.04 -34.03 -8.25
C ALA A 222 44.44 -32.90 -7.39
N HIS A 223 43.13 -32.64 -7.48
CA HIS A 223 42.47 -31.65 -6.63
C HIS A 223 42.44 -32.06 -5.15
N THR A 224 42.18 -33.34 -4.88
CA THR A 224 42.18 -33.89 -3.51
C THR A 224 43.55 -33.73 -2.84
N LEU A 225 44.64 -33.85 -3.57
CA LEU A 225 46.00 -33.62 -3.05
C LEU A 225 46.19 -32.15 -2.64
N LYS A 226 45.72 -31.20 -3.45
CA LYS A 226 45.76 -29.77 -3.12
C LYS A 226 44.89 -29.47 -1.89
N ASP A 227 43.71 -30.06 -1.80
CA ASP A 227 42.83 -29.93 -0.64
C ASP A 227 43.46 -30.54 0.63
N ILE A 228 44.08 -31.73 0.53
CA ILE A 228 44.82 -32.35 1.63
C ILE A 228 45.95 -31.42 2.08
N SER A 229 46.78 -30.95 1.16
CA SER A 229 47.89 -30.03 1.49
C SER A 229 47.39 -28.78 2.21
N ALA A 230 46.33 -28.15 1.71
CA ALA A 230 45.75 -26.96 2.35
C ALA A 230 45.18 -27.26 3.75
N GLU A 231 44.56 -28.41 3.95
CA GLU A 231 44.03 -28.83 5.25
C GLU A 231 45.13 -29.23 6.25
N LEU A 232 46.25 -29.79 5.79
CA LEU A 232 47.41 -30.08 6.63
C LEU A 232 48.10 -28.78 7.08
N GLN A 233 48.13 -27.75 6.23
CA GLN A 233 48.66 -26.44 6.62
C GLN A 233 47.75 -25.70 7.59
N ALA A 234 46.44 -25.73 7.38
CA ALA A 234 45.46 -24.99 8.17
C ALA A 234 44.14 -25.79 8.33
N PRO A 235 44.05 -26.68 9.34
CA PRO A 235 42.92 -27.60 9.48
C PRO A 235 41.61 -26.88 9.76
N PHE A 236 40.57 -27.18 8.98
CA PHE A 236 39.26 -26.51 9.06
C PHE A 236 39.31 -24.97 9.04
N CYS A 237 40.29 -24.37 8.36
CA CYS A 237 40.39 -22.91 8.25
C CYS A 237 39.06 -22.32 7.73
N ASP A 238 38.54 -21.30 8.41
CA ASP A 238 37.28 -20.65 8.03
C ASP A 238 37.53 -19.72 6.84
N ARG A 239 36.93 -20.05 5.70
CA ARG A 239 37.11 -19.33 4.43
C ARG A 239 36.10 -18.17 4.27
N ARG A 240 35.23 -17.95 5.25
CA ARG A 240 34.20 -16.90 5.22
C ARG A 240 34.79 -15.55 5.63
N SER A 241 34.42 -14.49 4.93
CA SER A 241 34.71 -13.11 5.34
C SER A 241 33.58 -12.56 6.21
N PHE A 242 33.92 -11.91 7.32
CA PHE A 242 32.96 -11.11 8.07
C PHE A 242 32.83 -9.72 7.42
N SER A 243 31.60 -9.32 7.11
CA SER A 243 31.29 -7.99 6.59
C SER A 243 30.41 -7.24 7.58
N ALA A 244 30.87 -6.09 8.05
CA ALA A 244 30.04 -5.19 8.84
C ALA A 244 28.87 -4.65 8.00
N CYS A 245 27.80 -4.23 8.68
CA CYS A 245 26.65 -3.62 8.01
C CYS A 245 27.10 -2.29 7.37
N SER A 246 26.81 -2.09 6.09
CA SER A 246 27.11 -0.81 5.44
C SER A 246 26.19 0.30 5.96
N ILE A 247 26.63 1.55 5.85
CA ILE A 247 25.84 2.72 6.29
C ILE A 247 24.49 2.76 5.56
N GLU A 248 24.47 2.42 4.28
CA GLU A 248 23.25 2.33 3.47
C GLU A 248 22.29 1.30 4.04
N ARG A 249 22.82 0.13 4.42
CA ARG A 249 21.98 -0.93 4.98
C ARG A 249 21.47 -0.57 6.38
N ILE A 250 22.27 0.12 7.19
CA ILE A 250 21.85 0.64 8.49
C ILE A 250 20.73 1.66 8.31
N PHE A 251 20.89 2.59 7.37
CA PHE A 251 19.87 3.57 7.02
C PHE A 251 18.55 2.90 6.63
N GLU A 252 18.58 1.92 5.72
CA GLU A 252 17.39 1.14 5.34
C GLU A 252 16.76 0.40 6.53
N MET A 253 17.56 -0.17 7.43
CA MET A 253 17.06 -0.90 8.59
C MET A 253 16.37 0.02 9.62
N LEU A 254 16.86 1.25 9.79
CA LEU A 254 16.32 2.22 10.74
C LEU A 254 15.09 2.94 10.20
N THR A 255 15.08 3.25 8.91
CA THR A 255 14.08 4.14 8.29
C THR A 255 13.05 3.39 7.46
N GLY A 256 13.39 2.19 6.96
CA GLY A 256 12.59 1.48 5.95
C GLY A 256 12.72 2.04 4.54
N GLU A 257 13.50 3.12 4.37
CA GLU A 257 13.61 3.86 3.12
C GLU A 257 14.79 3.36 2.28
N THR A 258 14.60 3.34 0.97
CA THR A 258 15.59 2.89 -0.01
C THR A 258 15.90 4.01 -1.00
N ASP A 259 16.99 3.87 -1.76
CA ASP A 259 17.33 4.81 -2.84
C ASP A 259 16.24 4.89 -3.95
N ARG A 260 15.25 4.00 -3.91
CA ARG A 260 14.09 4.03 -4.82
C ARG A 260 12.93 4.87 -4.30
N THR A 261 12.78 4.98 -2.99
CA THR A 261 11.70 5.71 -2.32
C THR A 261 12.13 7.13 -2.02
N ILE A 262 13.34 7.32 -1.50
CA ILE A 262 13.92 8.62 -1.18
C ILE A 262 15.22 8.79 -1.97
N PHE A 263 15.29 9.84 -2.77
CA PHE A 263 16.47 10.17 -3.57
C PHE A 263 16.60 11.69 -3.76
N PRO A 264 17.82 12.20 -4.00
CA PRO A 264 18.03 13.61 -4.29
C PRO A 264 17.19 14.06 -5.50
N GLY A 265 16.46 15.15 -5.32
CA GLY A 265 15.56 15.73 -6.30
C GLY A 265 14.08 15.36 -6.13
N LEU A 266 13.75 14.41 -5.25
CA LEU A 266 12.36 14.10 -4.89
C LEU A 266 11.72 15.28 -4.16
N VAL A 267 10.47 15.60 -4.51
CA VAL A 267 9.65 16.61 -3.83
C VAL A 267 8.67 15.89 -2.89
N LEU A 268 8.64 16.31 -1.63
CA LEU A 268 7.81 15.73 -0.58
C LEU A 268 7.27 16.83 0.36
N SER A 269 6.34 16.45 1.23
CA SER A 269 5.79 17.36 2.24
C SER A 269 6.40 17.09 3.60
N ALA A 270 6.73 18.14 4.34
CA ALA A 270 7.32 18.06 5.67
C ALA A 270 6.66 19.06 6.63
N GLU A 271 6.58 18.72 7.90
CA GLU A 271 6.09 19.57 8.97
C GLU A 271 7.24 20.34 9.63
N VAL A 272 7.07 21.65 9.80
CA VAL A 272 8.04 22.50 10.51
C VAL A 272 8.00 22.21 12.01
N THR A 273 9.10 21.69 12.56
CA THR A 273 9.18 21.34 14.00
C THR A 273 9.78 22.45 14.84
N ARG A 274 10.89 23.05 14.38
CA ARG A 274 11.60 24.10 15.11
C ARG A 274 12.24 25.08 14.15
N ILE A 275 12.05 26.36 14.43
CA ILE A 275 12.67 27.47 13.70
C ILE A 275 13.88 27.95 14.49
N SER A 276 15.01 28.15 13.81
CA SER A 276 16.24 28.75 14.33
C SER A 276 16.72 29.83 13.35
N GLU A 277 17.61 30.72 13.77
CA GLU A 277 18.05 31.87 12.93
C GLU A 277 18.63 31.50 11.56
N LYS A 278 19.27 30.33 11.44
CA LYS A 278 19.95 29.89 10.19
C LYS A 278 19.31 28.67 9.53
N PHE A 279 18.50 27.93 10.27
CA PHE A 279 17.96 26.64 9.85
C PHE A 279 16.55 26.44 10.39
N VAL A 280 15.72 25.82 9.55
CA VAL A 280 14.39 25.35 9.92
C VAL A 280 14.45 23.83 9.96
N ASN A 281 14.23 23.26 11.15
CA ASN A 281 14.15 21.81 11.32
C ASN A 281 12.75 21.36 10.96
N VAL A 282 12.66 20.41 10.05
CA VAL A 282 11.41 19.83 9.60
C VAL A 282 11.43 18.33 9.85
N ARG A 283 10.26 17.73 9.89
CA ARG A 283 10.07 16.29 9.96
C ARG A 283 9.18 15.87 8.81
N LEU A 284 9.49 14.75 8.16
CA LEU A 284 8.58 14.19 7.18
C LEU A 284 7.23 13.83 7.83
N ILE A 285 6.13 13.92 7.08
CA ILE A 285 4.77 13.71 7.62
C ILE A 285 4.57 12.29 8.17
N ASP A 286 5.24 11.32 7.57
CA ASP A 286 5.28 9.93 8.02
C ASP A 286 6.09 9.73 9.32
N GLY A 287 6.81 10.76 9.77
CA GLY A 287 7.66 10.74 10.95
C GLY A 287 8.96 9.96 10.78
N SER A 288 9.29 9.50 9.56
CA SER A 288 10.41 8.57 9.30
C SER A 288 11.77 9.24 9.42
N LEU A 289 11.88 10.48 8.92
CA LEU A 289 13.15 11.21 8.82
C LEU A 289 13.02 12.67 9.29
N ILE A 290 14.16 13.18 9.73
CA ILE A 290 14.33 14.58 10.11
C ILE A 290 15.05 15.29 8.95
N GLY A 291 14.55 16.46 8.59
CA GLY A 291 15.13 17.33 7.58
C GLY A 291 15.57 18.67 8.15
N SER A 292 16.52 19.30 7.48
CA SER A 292 16.89 20.68 7.73
C SER A 292 16.80 21.51 6.45
N ILE A 293 16.19 22.68 6.55
CA ILE A 293 16.12 23.68 5.47
C ILE A 293 17.00 24.85 5.91
N SER A 294 18.04 25.14 5.13
CA SER A 294 18.86 26.35 5.37
C SER A 294 18.03 27.59 5.04
N ALA A 295 18.26 28.69 5.76
CA ALA A 295 17.62 29.98 5.49
C ALA A 295 17.71 30.41 4.01
N ARG A 296 18.84 30.08 3.36
CA ARG A 296 19.11 30.35 1.94
C ARG A 296 18.22 29.58 0.97
N ASN A 297 17.56 28.51 1.43
CA ASN A 297 16.75 27.61 0.63
C ASN A 297 15.25 27.71 0.97
N LEU A 298 14.83 28.77 1.67
CA LEU A 298 13.42 29.02 1.98
C LEU A 298 12.68 29.69 0.83
N ALA A 299 13.28 30.69 0.18
CA ALA A 299 12.70 31.39 -0.96
C ALA A 299 13.79 31.82 -1.96
N ASP A 300 13.34 32.25 -3.14
CA ASP A 300 14.22 32.74 -4.22
C ASP A 300 14.69 34.19 -3.99
N HIS A 301 13.97 34.93 -3.16
CA HIS A 301 14.32 36.29 -2.75
C HIS A 301 14.97 36.31 -1.35
N TYR A 302 15.61 37.44 -1.03
CA TYR A 302 16.24 37.63 0.27
C TYR A 302 15.18 37.73 1.38
N ILE A 303 15.42 37.03 2.49
CA ILE A 303 14.54 36.99 3.66
C ILE A 303 15.32 37.57 4.85
N GLU A 304 14.75 38.58 5.52
CA GLU A 304 15.31 39.13 6.76
C GLU A 304 15.00 38.26 7.98
N ARG A 305 13.75 37.81 8.13
CA ARG A 305 13.30 36.96 9.23
C ARG A 305 12.60 35.72 8.70
N ILE A 306 12.99 34.57 9.23
CA ILE A 306 12.46 33.27 8.81
C ILE A 306 10.99 33.10 9.23
N GLU A 307 10.60 33.70 10.36
CA GLU A 307 9.22 33.61 10.87
C GLU A 307 8.18 34.22 9.93
N ASP A 308 8.59 35.16 9.05
CA ASP A 308 7.69 35.78 8.08
C ASP A 308 7.26 34.81 6.97
N VAL A 309 8.05 33.75 6.75
CA VAL A 309 7.83 32.79 5.65
C VAL A 309 7.23 31.47 6.17
N VAL A 310 7.68 31.00 7.32
CA VAL A 310 7.27 29.71 7.88
C VAL A 310 6.89 29.81 9.36
N SER A 311 5.82 29.11 9.72
CA SER A 311 5.36 28.97 11.09
C SER A 311 5.61 27.55 11.63
N CYS A 312 5.80 27.42 12.94
CA CYS A 312 5.86 26.10 13.57
C CYS A 312 4.56 25.31 13.31
N ARG A 313 4.70 24.00 13.04
CA ARG A 313 3.64 23.06 12.64
C ARG A 313 3.02 23.30 11.26
N GLN A 314 3.55 24.24 10.47
CA GLN A 314 3.15 24.39 9.09
C GLN A 314 3.66 23.20 8.26
N ILE A 315 2.80 22.70 7.37
CA ILE A 315 3.19 21.71 6.36
C ILE A 315 3.71 22.45 5.13
N VAL A 316 4.95 22.16 4.75
CA VAL A 316 5.64 22.79 3.63
C VAL A 316 6.05 21.75 2.58
N LEU A 317 5.95 22.12 1.31
CA LEU A 317 6.44 21.31 0.20
C LEU A 317 7.93 21.60 -0.01
N CYS A 318 8.75 20.56 -0.03
CA CYS A 318 10.20 20.72 -0.14
C CYS A 318 10.83 19.64 -1.02
N LYS A 319 11.92 20.00 -1.68
CA LYS A 319 12.74 19.13 -2.52
C LYS A 319 13.96 18.66 -1.75
N ILE A 320 14.28 17.37 -1.87
CA ILE A 320 15.51 16.80 -1.30
C ILE A 320 16.71 17.27 -2.13
N LEU A 321 17.67 17.93 -1.47
CA LEU A 321 18.94 18.29 -2.09
C LEU A 321 19.99 17.20 -1.87
N ASN A 322 20.13 16.75 -0.63
CA ASN A 322 21.13 15.75 -0.25
C ASN A 322 20.59 14.88 0.90
N ILE A 323 21.12 13.67 1.02
CA ILE A 323 20.74 12.68 2.03
C ILE A 323 21.99 12.29 2.82
N ASN A 324 22.02 12.65 4.10
CA ASN A 324 23.06 12.17 5.00
C ASN A 324 22.61 10.86 5.67
N LYS A 325 23.05 9.74 5.09
CA LYS A 325 22.68 8.40 5.55
C LYS A 325 23.24 8.05 6.93
N GLU A 326 24.40 8.61 7.32
CA GLU A 326 25.01 8.36 8.64
C GLU A 326 24.19 8.96 9.78
N ARG A 327 23.62 10.15 9.56
CA ARG A 327 22.82 10.87 10.56
C ARG A 327 21.32 10.63 10.42
N CYS A 328 20.89 9.85 9.42
CA CYS A 328 19.49 9.71 9.02
C CYS A 328 18.81 11.09 8.86
N ALA A 329 19.49 12.02 8.18
CA ALA A 329 19.07 13.42 8.04
C ALA A 329 19.00 13.86 6.58
N LEU A 330 18.03 14.71 6.26
CA LEU A 330 17.79 15.24 4.92
C LEU A 330 18.15 16.74 4.85
N ASP A 331 18.79 17.14 3.75
CA ASP A 331 18.95 18.55 3.40
C ASP A 331 17.88 18.91 2.37
N LEU A 332 17.04 19.88 2.70
CA LEU A 332 15.82 20.17 1.96
C LEU A 332 15.81 21.63 1.45
N SER A 333 15.05 21.86 0.38
CA SER A 333 14.80 23.19 -0.20
C SER A 333 13.31 23.44 -0.40
N MET A 334 12.85 24.63 -0.03
CA MET A 334 11.48 25.11 -0.23
C MET A 334 11.40 26.15 -1.37
N LYS A 335 12.52 26.44 -2.04
CA LYS A 335 12.58 27.41 -3.14
C LYS A 335 11.58 27.09 -4.25
N PRO A 336 10.74 28.06 -4.67
CA PRO A 336 9.87 27.89 -5.82
C PRO A 336 10.62 27.42 -7.09
N SER A 337 11.82 27.95 -7.34
CA SER A 337 12.67 27.51 -8.45
C SER A 337 12.99 26.01 -8.39
N ASP A 338 13.34 25.50 -7.21
CA ASP A 338 13.76 24.11 -7.03
C ASP A 338 12.58 23.13 -7.17
N LEU A 339 11.39 23.55 -6.74
CA LEU A 339 10.14 22.77 -6.82
C LEU A 339 9.64 22.58 -8.26
N THR A 340 9.88 23.57 -9.14
CA THR A 340 9.45 23.49 -10.55
C THR A 340 10.37 22.61 -11.41
N CYS A 341 11.63 22.45 -11.01
CA CYS A 341 12.58 21.60 -11.71
C CYS A 341 12.38 20.12 -11.35
N ASN A 342 11.57 19.41 -12.15
CA ASN A 342 11.38 17.96 -12.08
C ASN A 342 12.59 17.20 -12.68
N THR A 343 13.80 17.49 -12.19
CA THR A 343 15.04 16.88 -12.69
C THR A 343 15.31 15.50 -12.10
N GLY A 344 14.50 15.03 -11.16
CA GLY A 344 14.62 13.73 -10.50
C GLY A 344 14.10 12.55 -11.33
N HIS A 345 14.17 12.60 -12.66
CA HIS A 345 13.86 11.41 -13.46
C HIS A 345 14.88 10.33 -13.10
N LYS A 346 14.42 9.29 -12.38
CA LYS A 346 15.03 7.96 -12.42
C LYS A 346 15.43 7.70 -13.86
N ALA A 347 16.67 7.24 -14.09
CA ALA A 347 17.12 6.82 -15.42
C ALA A 347 16.04 5.90 -16.01
N LEU A 348 15.28 6.43 -16.97
CA LEU A 348 14.20 5.69 -17.59
C LEU A 348 14.84 4.60 -18.44
N ASP A 349 14.26 3.41 -18.40
CA ASP A 349 14.70 2.28 -19.22
C ASP A 349 14.72 2.70 -20.72
N PRO A 350 15.69 2.22 -21.52
CA PRO A 350 15.73 2.50 -22.96
C PRO A 350 14.42 2.15 -23.70
N TYR A 351 13.69 1.13 -23.23
CA TYR A 351 12.41 0.69 -23.78
C TYR A 351 11.20 1.39 -23.14
N TYR A 352 11.43 2.37 -22.26
CA TYR A 352 10.35 3.14 -21.65
C TYR A 352 9.64 4.02 -22.69
N ASP A 353 8.35 3.76 -22.91
CA ASP A 353 7.55 4.48 -23.89
C ASP A 353 7.10 5.85 -23.36
N LYS A 354 8.01 6.83 -23.51
CA LYS A 354 7.76 8.24 -23.16
C LYS A 354 6.56 8.82 -23.92
N LYS A 355 6.30 8.36 -25.15
CA LYS A 355 5.18 8.86 -25.96
C LYS A 355 3.85 8.41 -25.37
N LYS A 356 3.77 7.14 -24.95
CA LYS A 356 2.58 6.60 -24.27
C LYS A 356 2.37 7.22 -22.90
N GLU A 357 3.43 7.44 -22.12
CA GLU A 357 3.31 8.17 -20.85
C GLU A 357 2.78 9.60 -21.07
N ALA A 358 3.36 10.35 -22.01
CA ALA A 358 2.91 11.71 -22.34
C ALA A 358 1.45 11.73 -22.82
N SER A 359 1.04 10.75 -23.64
CA SER A 359 -0.35 10.60 -24.07
C SER A 359 -1.28 10.27 -22.91
N LEU A 360 -0.87 9.38 -21.98
CA LEU A 360 -1.62 9.06 -20.77
C LEU A 360 -1.66 10.23 -19.78
N MET A 361 -0.58 10.99 -19.62
CA MET A 361 -0.54 12.22 -18.81
C MET A 361 -1.40 13.31 -19.42
N SER A 362 -1.37 13.49 -20.74
CA SER A 362 -2.25 14.42 -21.43
C SER A 362 -3.69 13.98 -21.29
N SER A 363 -3.99 12.69 -21.42
CA SER A 363 -5.33 12.15 -21.25
C SER A 363 -5.79 12.28 -19.79
N LYS A 364 -4.92 12.02 -18.82
CA LYS A 364 -5.17 12.21 -17.38
C LYS A 364 -5.36 13.68 -17.04
N ASN A 365 -4.55 14.59 -17.59
CA ASN A 365 -4.72 16.02 -17.43
C ASN A 365 -6.01 16.46 -18.11
N THR A 366 -6.33 16.00 -19.32
CA THR A 366 -7.63 16.24 -19.96
C THR A 366 -8.77 15.68 -19.13
N LEU A 367 -8.60 14.53 -18.46
CA LEU A 367 -9.59 13.94 -17.54
C LEU A 367 -9.64 14.62 -16.16
N LEU A 368 -8.58 15.32 -15.73
CA LEU A 368 -8.55 16.17 -14.54
C LEU A 368 -9.15 17.55 -14.86
N LEU A 369 -8.92 18.06 -16.08
CA LEU A 369 -9.63 19.21 -16.63
C LEU A 369 -11.09 18.85 -16.98
N SER A 370 -11.39 17.59 -17.35
CA SER A 370 -12.75 17.08 -17.56
C SER A 370 -13.36 16.46 -16.30
N SER A 371 -12.59 16.33 -15.21
CA SER A 371 -13.10 16.35 -13.85
C SER A 371 -13.52 17.81 -13.63
N LYS A 372 -14.74 18.00 -14.13
CA LYS A 372 -15.39 19.19 -14.67
C LYS A 372 -14.79 20.57 -14.30
N PRO A 373 -14.72 21.49 -15.28
CA PRO A 373 -14.85 22.91 -14.96
C PRO A 373 -16.20 23.10 -14.26
N GLY A 374 -16.19 23.51 -12.99
CA GLY A 374 -17.39 24.00 -12.30
C GLY A 374 -17.89 23.23 -11.07
N SER A 375 -17.11 22.36 -10.42
CA SER A 375 -17.49 21.95 -9.05
C SER A 375 -17.30 23.14 -8.10
N ARG A 376 -18.37 23.86 -7.80
CA ARG A 376 -18.32 24.97 -6.85
C ARG A 376 -18.26 24.41 -5.44
N SER A 377 -17.47 25.04 -4.58
CA SER A 377 -17.36 24.66 -3.16
C SER A 377 -18.37 25.48 -2.37
N ILE A 378 -19.64 25.12 -2.50
CA ILE A 378 -20.74 25.77 -1.78
C ILE A 378 -21.21 24.79 -0.71
N SER A 379 -21.07 25.18 0.56
CA SER A 379 -21.50 24.41 1.72
C SER A 379 -22.99 24.60 1.96
N HIS A 380 -23.83 23.82 1.28
CA HIS A 380 -25.28 23.82 1.48
C HIS A 380 -25.86 22.42 1.22
N PRO A 381 -26.78 21.90 2.08
CA PRO A 381 -27.26 20.52 2.00
C PRO A 381 -27.97 20.19 0.69
N LEU A 382 -28.68 21.17 0.10
CA LEU A 382 -29.39 21.01 -1.17
C LEU A 382 -28.52 21.27 -2.40
N PHE A 383 -27.27 21.70 -2.22
CA PHE A 383 -26.37 22.00 -3.33
C PHE A 383 -25.62 20.75 -3.81
N LYS A 384 -25.75 20.43 -5.10
CA LYS A 384 -25.06 19.30 -5.73
C LYS A 384 -24.38 19.76 -7.03
N ASN A 385 -23.10 19.39 -7.19
CA ASN A 385 -22.33 19.66 -8.40
C ASN A 385 -22.73 18.73 -9.57
N VAL A 386 -23.95 18.92 -10.09
CA VAL A 386 -24.57 18.09 -11.13
C VAL A 386 -25.11 18.94 -12.28
N ASN A 387 -25.18 18.35 -13.49
CA ASN A 387 -25.76 19.01 -14.67
C ASN A 387 -27.29 18.83 -14.65
N ARG A 388 -28.02 19.59 -15.49
CA ARG A 388 -29.49 19.52 -15.62
C ARG A 388 -30.04 18.09 -15.71
N ILE A 389 -29.54 17.29 -16.67
CA ILE A 389 -29.99 15.91 -16.91
C ILE A 389 -29.84 15.04 -15.65
N LYS A 390 -28.71 15.19 -14.94
CA LYS A 390 -28.44 14.42 -13.72
C LYS A 390 -29.26 14.93 -12.53
N ALA A 391 -29.58 16.22 -12.47
CA ALA A 391 -30.47 16.77 -11.47
C ALA A 391 -31.91 16.28 -11.65
N GLU A 392 -32.41 16.27 -12.89
CA GLU A 392 -33.73 15.70 -13.24
C GLU A 392 -33.79 14.21 -12.87
N SER A 393 -32.75 13.43 -13.20
CA SER A 393 -32.66 12.02 -12.79
C SER A 393 -32.67 11.82 -11.27
N LEU A 394 -32.02 12.69 -10.49
CA LEU A 394 -32.02 12.60 -9.02
C LEU A 394 -33.37 13.03 -8.42
N LEU A 395 -34.03 14.00 -9.04
CA LEU A 395 -35.36 14.45 -8.65
C LEU A 395 -36.45 13.44 -9.05
N ALA A 396 -36.25 12.67 -10.12
CA ALA A 396 -37.17 11.63 -10.57
C ALA A 396 -37.41 10.52 -9.52
N ASP A 397 -36.44 10.29 -8.64
CA ASP A 397 -36.55 9.34 -7.53
C ASP A 397 -37.20 9.95 -6.26
N GLY A 398 -37.36 11.28 -6.21
CA GLY A 398 -37.88 12.03 -5.06
C GLY A 398 -39.42 12.22 -5.04
N GLU A 399 -39.88 13.09 -4.15
CA GLU A 399 -41.29 13.50 -4.03
C GLU A 399 -41.59 14.80 -4.79
N ASP A 400 -42.87 15.03 -5.12
CA ASP A 400 -43.32 16.28 -5.73
C ASP A 400 -43.19 17.42 -4.71
N GLY A 401 -42.39 18.44 -5.03
CA GLY A 401 -41.93 19.43 -4.05
C GLY A 401 -40.42 19.43 -3.82
N ASP A 402 -39.70 18.35 -4.17
CA ASP A 402 -38.26 18.26 -3.90
C ASP A 402 -37.44 19.22 -4.75
N ILE A 403 -36.41 19.81 -4.13
CA ILE A 403 -35.53 20.80 -4.74
C ILE A 403 -34.07 20.37 -4.70
N ILE A 404 -33.34 20.65 -5.79
CA ILE A 404 -31.89 20.50 -5.88
C ILE A 404 -31.31 21.79 -6.44
N ILE A 405 -30.32 22.34 -5.73
CA ILE A 405 -29.56 23.51 -6.16
C ILE A 405 -28.31 23.03 -6.91
N ARG A 406 -28.05 23.59 -8.09
CA ARG A 406 -26.92 23.18 -8.94
C ARG A 406 -26.24 24.36 -9.64
N PRO A 407 -24.98 24.22 -10.09
CA PRO A 407 -24.36 25.20 -10.96
C PRO A 407 -25.18 25.45 -12.23
N SER A 408 -25.17 26.70 -12.71
CA SER A 408 -25.76 27.06 -13.99
C SER A 408 -24.80 26.76 -15.14
N SER A 409 -25.35 26.41 -16.31
CA SER A 409 -24.59 26.32 -17.56
C SER A 409 -24.32 27.69 -18.19
N LYS A 410 -24.96 28.77 -17.70
CA LYS A 410 -24.79 30.13 -18.21
C LYS A 410 -23.52 30.83 -17.72
N GLY A 411 -22.84 30.27 -16.72
CA GLY A 411 -21.61 30.82 -16.15
C GLY A 411 -21.56 30.72 -14.64
N PHE A 412 -20.46 31.18 -14.05
CA PHE A 412 -20.27 31.12 -12.60
C PHE A 412 -21.21 32.04 -11.83
N ASP A 413 -21.73 33.11 -12.45
CA ASP A 413 -22.62 34.13 -11.86
C ASP A 413 -24.07 33.71 -11.70
N PHE A 414 -24.35 32.43 -11.93
CA PHE A 414 -25.68 31.88 -11.82
C PHE A 414 -25.67 30.52 -11.12
N VAL A 415 -26.68 30.32 -10.29
CA VAL A 415 -27.08 29.02 -9.74
C VAL A 415 -28.50 28.73 -10.20
N VAL A 416 -28.84 27.45 -10.32
CA VAL A 416 -30.17 27.03 -10.74
C VAL A 416 -30.79 26.16 -9.66
N ILE A 417 -31.97 26.54 -9.20
CA ILE A 417 -32.83 25.72 -8.34
C ILE A 417 -33.70 24.88 -9.25
N SER A 418 -33.48 23.57 -9.26
CA SER A 418 -34.30 22.62 -9.99
C SER A 418 -35.32 22.02 -9.03
N TRP A 419 -36.59 22.15 -9.36
CA TRP A 419 -37.72 21.74 -8.53
C TRP A 419 -38.60 20.76 -9.31
N ARG A 420 -38.99 19.66 -8.66
CA ARG A 420 -39.93 18.68 -9.23
C ARG A 420 -41.39 19.06 -8.96
N LEU A 421 -42.18 19.11 -10.03
CA LEU A 421 -43.62 19.35 -9.97
C LEU A 421 -44.43 18.06 -10.10
N SER A 422 -44.14 17.24 -11.10
CA SER A 422 -44.81 15.96 -11.36
C SER A 422 -43.89 15.03 -12.12
N LEU A 423 -44.34 13.81 -12.44
CA LEU A 423 -43.60 12.86 -13.26
C LEU A 423 -43.18 13.52 -14.59
N ASP A 424 -41.88 13.58 -14.83
CA ASP A 424 -41.25 14.22 -15.99
C ASP A 424 -41.53 15.73 -16.17
N VAL A 425 -42.03 16.43 -15.14
CA VAL A 425 -42.26 17.88 -15.16
C VAL A 425 -41.41 18.56 -14.09
N TYR A 426 -40.40 19.33 -14.54
CA TYR A 426 -39.45 20.03 -13.70
C TYR A 426 -39.47 21.54 -13.98
N HIS A 427 -39.33 22.33 -12.92
CA HIS A 427 -39.11 23.77 -13.02
C HIS A 427 -37.65 24.11 -12.70
N HIS A 428 -37.06 25.04 -13.44
CA HIS A 428 -35.70 25.50 -13.23
C HIS A 428 -35.70 27.01 -13.02
N ILE A 429 -35.45 27.44 -11.79
CA ILE A 429 -35.40 28.85 -11.40
C ILE A 429 -33.94 29.28 -11.42
N GLU A 430 -33.64 30.32 -12.19
CA GLU A 430 -32.30 30.89 -12.26
C GLU A 430 -32.12 31.95 -11.17
N VAL A 431 -31.04 31.80 -10.39
CA VAL A 431 -30.60 32.72 -9.35
C VAL A 431 -29.32 33.38 -9.83
N ARG A 432 -29.34 34.71 -9.92
CA ARG A 432 -28.15 35.50 -10.29
C ARG A 432 -27.38 35.87 -9.02
N GLU A 433 -26.06 35.78 -9.07
CA GLU A 433 -25.18 36.06 -7.95
C GLU A 433 -24.28 37.26 -8.24
N GLU A 434 -24.08 38.12 -7.25
CA GLU A 434 -23.19 39.27 -7.32
C GLU A 434 -22.24 39.30 -6.11
N ASN A 435 -21.19 40.12 -6.18
CA ASN A 435 -20.20 40.34 -5.12
C ASN A 435 -19.52 39.04 -4.64
N LYS A 436 -18.60 38.50 -5.44
CA LYS A 436 -17.88 37.26 -5.14
C LYS A 436 -16.42 37.53 -4.81
N ASP A 437 -15.93 36.84 -3.78
CA ASP A 437 -14.50 36.80 -3.46
C ASP A 437 -13.72 35.93 -4.45
N THR A 438 -14.30 34.79 -4.84
CA THR A 438 -13.75 33.89 -5.85
C THR A 438 -14.86 33.34 -6.78
N PRO A 439 -14.54 32.93 -8.02
CA PRO A 439 -15.54 32.31 -8.92
C PRO A 439 -16.15 31.00 -8.38
N TRP A 440 -15.48 30.35 -7.42
CA TRP A 440 -15.82 29.03 -6.92
C TRP A 440 -16.71 29.05 -5.67
N THR A 441 -16.76 30.20 -4.96
CA THR A 441 -17.59 30.43 -3.76
C THR A 441 -18.92 31.06 -4.15
N LEU A 442 -19.92 30.93 -3.27
CA LEU A 442 -21.21 31.62 -3.41
C LEU A 442 -21.00 33.16 -3.33
N GLY A 443 -21.79 33.94 -4.06
CA GLY A 443 -21.77 35.40 -3.95
C GLY A 443 -22.51 35.90 -2.71
N HIS A 444 -22.15 37.09 -2.22
CA HIS A 444 -22.75 37.73 -1.04
C HIS A 444 -24.14 38.34 -1.31
N SER A 445 -24.61 38.34 -2.55
CA SER A 445 -25.93 38.85 -2.91
C SER A 445 -26.53 38.00 -4.02
N LEU A 446 -27.73 37.48 -3.77
CA LEU A 446 -28.45 36.58 -4.67
C LEU A 446 -29.73 37.26 -5.15
N PHE A 447 -30.10 37.06 -6.42
CA PHE A 447 -31.25 37.70 -7.03
C PHE A 447 -32.12 36.70 -7.79
N ILE A 448 -33.43 36.75 -7.54
CA ILE A 448 -34.47 36.10 -8.35
C ILE A 448 -35.34 37.20 -8.93
N GLY A 449 -35.22 37.45 -10.24
CA GLY A 449 -35.88 38.60 -10.88
C GLY A 449 -35.38 39.92 -10.30
N SER A 450 -36.26 40.66 -9.62
CA SER A 450 -35.96 41.93 -8.94
C SER A 450 -35.77 41.82 -7.43
N GLU A 451 -36.02 40.63 -6.85
CA GLU A 451 -35.91 40.41 -5.40
C GLU A 451 -34.48 40.02 -5.02
N LYS A 452 -33.98 40.59 -3.92
CA LYS A 452 -32.64 40.33 -3.36
C LYS A 452 -32.75 39.40 -2.14
N PHE A 453 -31.81 38.47 -2.05
CA PHE A 453 -31.61 37.53 -0.95
C PHE A 453 -30.13 37.52 -0.53
N ASP A 454 -29.87 37.23 0.74
CA ASP A 454 -28.52 37.25 1.32
C ASP A 454 -27.84 35.87 1.26
N ASP A 455 -28.58 34.77 1.45
CA ASP A 455 -28.07 33.40 1.35
C ASP A 455 -29.06 32.42 0.70
N LEU A 456 -28.62 31.17 0.47
CA LEU A 456 -29.45 30.14 -0.14
C LEU A 456 -30.60 29.68 0.77
N ASP A 457 -30.41 29.69 2.09
CA ASP A 457 -31.42 29.29 3.07
C ASP A 457 -32.58 30.29 3.11
N GLU A 458 -32.29 31.59 2.98
CA GLU A 458 -33.31 32.65 2.84
C GLU A 458 -34.13 32.45 1.57
N ILE A 459 -33.50 32.10 0.44
CA ILE A 459 -34.25 31.79 -0.81
C ILE A 459 -35.19 30.60 -0.58
N VAL A 460 -34.71 29.55 0.07
CA VAL A 460 -35.53 28.37 0.35
C VAL A 460 -36.72 28.77 1.22
N ALA A 461 -36.50 29.45 2.34
CA ALA A 461 -37.54 29.80 3.30
C ALA A 461 -38.53 30.87 2.80
N ARG A 462 -38.05 31.89 2.07
CA ARG A 462 -38.85 33.07 1.70
C ARG A 462 -39.46 32.97 0.31
N TYR A 463 -38.85 32.22 -0.61
CA TYR A 463 -39.32 32.10 -1.98
C TYR A 463 -39.84 30.69 -2.30
N MET A 464 -39.04 29.65 -2.04
CA MET A 464 -39.40 28.28 -2.43
C MET A 464 -40.48 27.67 -1.54
N ASP A 465 -40.39 27.77 -0.21
CA ASP A 465 -41.36 27.17 0.71
C ASP A 465 -42.78 27.72 0.49
N PRO A 466 -43.02 29.04 0.36
CA PRO A 466 -44.33 29.57 0.00
C PRO A 466 -44.84 29.05 -1.36
N LEU A 467 -43.95 28.96 -2.36
CA LEU A 467 -44.28 28.48 -3.69
C LEU A 467 -44.67 26.99 -3.68
N ILE A 468 -43.92 26.16 -2.96
CA ILE A 468 -44.18 24.72 -2.76
C ILE A 468 -45.47 24.53 -1.97
N ASN A 469 -45.75 25.38 -0.98
CA ASN A 469 -47.00 25.33 -0.22
C ASN A 469 -48.22 25.64 -1.11
N CYS A 470 -48.15 26.69 -1.94
CA CYS A 470 -49.21 26.96 -2.93
C CYS A 470 -49.37 25.81 -3.92
N PHE A 471 -48.27 25.21 -4.36
CA PHE A 471 -48.30 24.04 -5.23
C PHE A 471 -49.02 22.85 -4.57
N ARG A 472 -48.65 22.51 -3.33
CA ARG A 472 -49.28 21.43 -2.54
C ARG A 472 -50.75 21.69 -2.25
N GLU A 473 -51.12 22.95 -2.05
CA GLU A 473 -52.53 23.34 -1.86
C GLU A 473 -53.35 23.07 -3.12
N VAL A 474 -52.84 23.45 -4.30
CA VAL A 474 -53.52 23.20 -5.59
C VAL A 474 -53.61 21.71 -5.88
N THR A 475 -52.51 20.96 -5.70
CA THR A 475 -52.49 19.52 -6.01
C THR A 475 -53.23 18.67 -4.98
N GLY A 476 -53.33 19.13 -3.74
CA GLY A 476 -54.12 18.48 -2.67
C GLY A 476 -55.61 18.80 -2.72
N HIS A 477 -56.04 19.78 -3.51
CA HIS A 477 -57.44 20.20 -3.56
C HIS A 477 -58.35 19.13 -4.20
N ALA A 478 -59.56 18.94 -3.67
CA ALA A 478 -60.49 17.88 -4.10
C ALA A 478 -60.97 17.99 -5.57
N LYS A 479 -60.75 19.14 -6.22
CA LYS A 479 -61.05 19.37 -7.65
C LYS A 479 -59.84 19.23 -8.56
N TYR A 480 -58.67 18.92 -8.02
CA TYR A 480 -57.47 18.64 -8.80
C TYR A 480 -57.51 17.23 -9.37
N LEU A 481 -57.24 17.12 -10.67
CA LEU A 481 -57.27 15.86 -11.42
C LEU A 481 -55.84 15.42 -11.69
N SER A 482 -55.24 14.70 -10.74
CA SER A 482 -53.82 14.32 -10.75
C SER A 482 -53.41 13.41 -11.92
N SER A 483 -54.33 12.59 -12.45
CA SER A 483 -54.06 11.66 -13.56
C SER A 483 -54.15 12.29 -14.95
N ILE A 484 -54.42 13.60 -15.03
CA ILE A 484 -54.77 14.28 -16.28
C ILE A 484 -53.85 15.47 -16.51
N THR A 485 -53.00 15.37 -17.52
CA THR A 485 -52.09 16.43 -17.95
C THR A 485 -52.48 16.88 -19.36
N GLY A 486 -52.92 18.13 -19.50
CA GLY A 486 -53.26 18.72 -20.80
C GLY A 486 -54.75 18.96 -21.04
N LYS A 487 -55.03 19.79 -22.06
CA LYS A 487 -56.38 20.33 -22.33
C LYS A 487 -57.37 19.26 -22.80
N LYS A 488 -56.98 18.36 -23.71
CA LYS A 488 -57.91 17.38 -24.30
C LYS A 488 -58.39 16.33 -23.29
N ASP A 489 -57.50 15.89 -22.41
CA ASP A 489 -57.81 14.84 -21.44
C ASP A 489 -58.72 15.36 -20.32
N ILE A 490 -58.55 16.62 -19.91
CA ILE A 490 -59.47 17.25 -18.95
C ILE A 490 -60.85 17.48 -19.55
N GLU A 491 -60.95 17.85 -20.84
CA GLU A 491 -62.24 17.98 -21.52
C GLU A 491 -63.02 16.66 -21.53
N LEU A 492 -62.34 15.55 -21.86
CA LEU A 492 -62.95 14.23 -21.89
C LEU A 492 -63.47 13.84 -20.50
N GLN A 493 -62.70 14.11 -19.44
CA GLN A 493 -63.09 13.79 -18.08
C GLN A 493 -64.25 14.65 -17.59
N LEU A 494 -64.24 15.95 -17.88
CA LEU A 494 -65.34 16.85 -17.54
C LEU A 494 -66.64 16.43 -18.24
N ARG A 495 -66.58 16.00 -19.51
CA ARG A 495 -67.75 15.47 -20.24
C ARG A 495 -68.28 14.18 -19.61
N LYS A 496 -67.40 13.25 -19.19
CA LYS A 496 -67.81 12.03 -18.47
C LYS A 496 -68.52 12.35 -17.15
N LEU A 497 -67.98 13.28 -16.37
CA LEU A 497 -68.59 13.72 -15.10
C LEU A 497 -69.91 14.47 -15.32
N LYS A 498 -70.02 15.26 -16.39
CA LYS A 498 -71.25 15.96 -16.78
C LYS A 498 -72.36 14.99 -17.21
N ALA A 499 -72.01 13.88 -17.88
CA ALA A 499 -72.97 12.83 -18.21
C ALA A 499 -73.58 12.18 -16.96
N GLN A 500 -72.81 12.05 -15.88
CA GLN A 500 -73.30 11.54 -14.59
C GLN A 500 -74.15 12.57 -13.82
N GLN A 501 -73.87 13.87 -13.97
CA GLN A 501 -74.58 14.96 -13.28
C GLN A 501 -74.94 16.10 -14.24
N PRO A 502 -75.94 15.94 -15.13
CA PRO A 502 -76.22 16.90 -16.21
C PRO A 502 -76.64 18.29 -15.72
N LYS A 503 -77.31 18.36 -14.56
CA LYS A 503 -77.82 19.62 -13.97
C LYS A 503 -76.74 20.48 -13.31
N ARG A 504 -75.53 19.96 -13.02
CA ARG A 504 -74.45 20.70 -12.36
C ARG A 504 -73.42 21.21 -13.37
N ILE A 505 -72.84 22.39 -13.11
CA ILE A 505 -71.65 22.86 -13.83
C ILE A 505 -70.46 22.11 -13.24
N ILE A 506 -69.81 21.29 -14.06
CA ILE A 506 -68.63 20.53 -13.64
C ILE A 506 -67.39 21.37 -13.94
N TYR A 507 -66.50 21.47 -12.97
CA TYR A 507 -65.21 22.13 -13.12
C TYR A 507 -64.11 21.30 -12.43
N GLY A 508 -62.89 21.46 -12.90
CA GLY A 508 -61.71 20.78 -12.39
C GLY A 508 -60.44 21.59 -12.63
N LEU A 509 -59.41 21.26 -11.84
CA LEU A 509 -58.08 21.85 -11.94
C LEU A 509 -57.13 20.81 -12.55
N SER A 510 -56.28 21.23 -13.48
CA SER A 510 -55.16 20.43 -13.98
C SER A 510 -53.90 21.28 -14.13
N MET A 511 -52.75 20.62 -14.13
CA MET A 511 -51.46 21.26 -14.39
C MET A 511 -51.19 21.36 -15.89
N VAL A 512 -50.44 22.38 -16.30
CA VAL A 512 -49.92 22.54 -17.67
C VAL A 512 -48.45 22.13 -17.72
N PRO A 513 -48.09 20.98 -18.32
CA PRO A 513 -46.69 20.53 -18.36
C PRO A 513 -45.76 21.49 -19.13
N GLU A 514 -46.29 22.16 -20.16
CA GLU A 514 -45.56 23.10 -21.00
C GLU A 514 -45.19 24.40 -20.27
N GLN A 515 -45.93 24.77 -19.22
CA GLN A 515 -45.73 25.98 -18.45
C GLN A 515 -45.69 25.64 -16.95
N PRO A 516 -44.48 25.40 -16.41
CA PRO A 516 -44.31 25.15 -14.98
C PRO A 516 -44.94 26.27 -14.15
N CYS A 517 -45.54 25.92 -13.01
CA CYS A 517 -46.27 26.85 -12.14
C CYS A 517 -47.60 27.40 -12.72
N SER A 518 -48.00 27.00 -13.92
CA SER A 518 -49.31 27.34 -14.50
C SER A 518 -50.29 26.17 -14.40
N PHE A 519 -51.52 26.48 -14.00
CA PHE A 519 -52.63 25.55 -13.86
C PHE A 519 -53.82 26.01 -14.68
N LEU A 520 -54.68 25.07 -15.08
CA LEU A 520 -55.90 25.32 -15.82
C LEU A 520 -57.12 25.04 -14.94
N LEU A 521 -57.95 26.07 -14.75
CA LEU A 521 -59.31 25.94 -14.30
C LEU A 521 -60.19 25.65 -15.53
N SER A 522 -60.64 24.41 -15.64
CA SER A 522 -61.47 23.96 -16.76
C SER A 522 -62.90 23.72 -16.30
N PHE A 523 -63.89 24.26 -17.01
CA PHE A 523 -65.30 24.15 -16.63
C PHE A 523 -66.23 23.93 -17.83
N LEU A 524 -67.32 23.19 -17.60
CA LEU A 524 -68.29 22.77 -18.60
C LEU A 524 -69.72 23.17 -18.17
N PRO A 525 -70.18 24.38 -18.55
CA PRO A 525 -71.52 24.84 -18.21
C PRO A 525 -72.61 24.10 -19.00
N PHE A 526 -72.43 24.04 -20.33
CA PHE A 526 -73.34 23.39 -21.29
C PHE A 526 -72.59 22.29 -22.06
N GLU A 527 -72.41 22.45 -23.38
CA GLU A 527 -71.72 21.49 -24.26
C GLU A 527 -70.24 21.88 -24.52
N THR A 528 -69.90 23.16 -24.41
CA THR A 528 -68.54 23.67 -24.65
C THR A 528 -67.74 23.76 -23.35
N THR A 529 -66.50 23.26 -23.42
CA THR A 529 -65.50 23.34 -22.35
C THR A 529 -64.74 24.65 -22.44
N TYR A 530 -64.62 25.35 -21.32
CA TYR A 530 -63.83 26.58 -21.20
C TYR A 530 -62.63 26.34 -20.29
N HIS A 531 -61.51 26.98 -20.61
CA HIS A 531 -60.25 26.84 -19.88
C HIS A 531 -59.71 28.22 -19.54
N GLU A 532 -59.42 28.46 -18.27
CA GLU A 532 -58.76 29.67 -17.81
C GLU A 532 -57.49 29.30 -17.04
N ALA A 533 -56.39 29.97 -17.36
CA ALA A 533 -55.12 29.73 -16.69
C ALA A 533 -54.98 30.58 -15.43
N PHE A 534 -54.40 30.01 -14.38
CA PHE A 534 -53.91 30.72 -13.21
C PHE A 534 -52.50 30.24 -12.88
N CYS A 535 -51.71 31.05 -12.21
CA CYS A 535 -50.31 30.74 -11.89
C CYS A 535 -50.10 30.73 -10.37
N ILE A 536 -49.20 29.87 -9.89
CA ILE A 536 -48.68 29.96 -8.52
C ILE A 536 -47.48 30.91 -8.49
N SER A 537 -47.35 31.66 -7.39
CA SER A 537 -46.24 32.56 -7.09
C SER A 537 -45.90 32.43 -5.61
N SER A 538 -44.69 32.81 -5.21
CA SER A 538 -44.30 32.93 -3.80
C SER A 538 -45.22 33.87 -3.00
N SER A 539 -45.95 34.77 -3.68
CA SER A 539 -46.93 35.69 -3.08
C SER A 539 -48.39 35.19 -3.09
N GLY A 540 -48.65 33.96 -3.55
CA GLY A 540 -49.98 33.36 -3.62
C GLY A 540 -50.42 32.97 -5.04
N LEU A 541 -51.72 32.76 -5.21
CA LEU A 541 -52.34 32.34 -6.48
C LEU A 541 -52.72 33.56 -7.32
N LEU A 542 -52.24 33.62 -8.55
CA LEU A 542 -52.50 34.70 -9.50
C LEU A 542 -53.55 34.28 -10.53
N PHE A 543 -54.70 34.94 -10.51
CA PHE A 543 -55.79 34.70 -11.46
C PHE A 543 -56.44 36.01 -11.89
N ARG A 544 -56.45 36.30 -13.19
CA ARG A 544 -57.02 37.53 -13.80
C ARG A 544 -56.53 38.82 -13.11
N ASP A 545 -55.22 38.94 -12.97
CA ASP A 545 -54.52 40.07 -12.31
C ASP A 545 -54.87 40.30 -10.83
N LYS A 546 -55.55 39.34 -10.18
CA LYS A 546 -55.82 39.35 -8.74
C LYS A 546 -55.02 38.26 -8.04
N LYS A 547 -54.63 38.54 -6.80
CA LYS A 547 -53.94 37.62 -5.89
C LYS A 547 -54.94 36.99 -4.93
N PHE A 548 -54.84 35.68 -4.75
CA PHE A 548 -55.66 34.90 -3.82
C PHE A 548 -54.75 34.13 -2.85
N ALA A 549 -55.18 34.06 -1.59
CA ALA A 549 -54.44 33.37 -0.54
C ALA A 549 -54.69 31.86 -0.56
N SER A 550 -55.88 31.42 -1.00
CA SER A 550 -56.25 30.02 -1.08
C SER A 550 -56.93 29.65 -2.40
N VAL A 551 -56.91 28.36 -2.73
CA VAL A 551 -57.61 27.80 -3.90
C VAL A 551 -59.12 27.99 -3.76
N ASP A 552 -59.65 27.85 -2.54
CA ASP A 552 -61.08 28.06 -2.28
C ASP A 552 -61.51 29.50 -2.50
N ASP A 553 -60.70 30.49 -2.12
CA ASP A 553 -60.98 31.91 -2.37
C ASP A 553 -60.99 32.23 -3.86
N LEU A 554 -60.02 31.68 -4.61
CA LEU A 554 -59.96 31.79 -6.07
C LEU A 554 -61.22 31.18 -6.70
N LEU A 555 -61.62 29.99 -6.28
CA LEU A 555 -62.81 29.32 -6.79
C LEU A 555 -64.12 30.02 -6.41
N ASN A 556 -64.19 30.61 -5.21
CA ASN A 556 -65.34 31.39 -4.77
C ASN A 556 -65.47 32.69 -5.56
N PHE A 557 -64.36 33.39 -5.78
CA PHE A 557 -64.31 34.55 -6.68
C PHE A 557 -64.73 34.17 -8.09
N PHE A 558 -64.20 33.07 -8.64
CA PHE A 558 -64.59 32.58 -9.96
C PHE A 558 -66.10 32.31 -10.05
N LYS A 559 -66.70 31.64 -9.05
CA LYS A 559 -68.14 31.37 -9.01
C LYS A 559 -68.97 32.66 -8.97
N GLN A 560 -68.59 33.62 -8.13
CA GLN A 560 -69.28 34.90 -8.02
C GLN A 560 -69.21 35.69 -9.33
N ASP A 561 -68.01 35.83 -9.89
CA ASP A 561 -67.78 36.58 -11.13
C ASP A 561 -68.48 35.92 -12.34
N HIS A 562 -68.47 34.58 -12.42
CA HIS A 562 -69.19 33.85 -13.46
C HIS A 562 -70.71 34.09 -13.36
N MET A 563 -71.29 34.13 -12.16
CA MET A 563 -72.70 34.49 -11.97
C MET A 563 -72.98 35.94 -12.40
N THR A 564 -72.14 36.89 -12.01
CA THR A 564 -72.28 38.31 -12.39
C THR A 564 -72.20 38.50 -13.91
N ARG A 565 -71.27 37.80 -14.60
CA ARG A 565 -71.15 37.84 -16.07
C ARG A 565 -72.36 37.24 -16.78
N GLN A 566 -72.92 36.15 -16.26
CA GLN A 566 -74.17 35.58 -16.78
C GLN A 566 -75.35 36.54 -16.63
N GLN A 567 -75.47 37.22 -15.48
CA GLN A 567 -76.52 38.23 -15.25
C GLN A 567 -76.35 39.44 -16.19
N GLN A 568 -75.13 39.91 -16.43
CA GLN A 568 -74.84 40.99 -17.37
C GLN A 568 -75.11 40.58 -18.83
N GLN A 569 -74.83 39.32 -19.22
CA GLN A 569 -75.19 38.80 -20.53
C GLN A 569 -76.72 38.68 -20.72
N GLN A 570 -77.45 38.22 -19.70
CA GLN A 570 -78.91 38.17 -19.73
C GLN A 570 -79.56 39.56 -19.73
N GLN A 571 -78.98 40.55 -19.04
CA GLN A 571 -79.43 41.94 -19.12
C GLN A 571 -79.15 42.54 -20.50
N LYS A 572 -77.98 42.29 -21.11
CA LYS A 572 -77.68 42.73 -22.49
C LYS A 572 -78.60 42.09 -23.52
N GLN A 573 -79.02 40.84 -23.33
CA GLN A 573 -80.01 40.15 -24.19
C GLN A 573 -81.46 40.57 -23.96
N ARG A 574 -81.77 41.30 -22.87
CA ARG A 574 -83.11 41.88 -22.62
C ARG A 574 -83.24 43.32 -23.08
N VAL A 575 -82.11 43.99 -23.39
CA VAL A 575 -82.05 45.38 -23.88
C VAL A 575 -81.92 45.41 -25.42
N LEU A 576 -81.56 44.29 -26.04
CA LEU A 576 -81.79 43.96 -27.46
C LEU A 576 -83.14 43.27 -27.60
#